data_AF-A0A3M1RRI8-F1
#
_entry.id   AF-A0A3M1RRI8-F1
#
_cell.length_a   1.000
_cell.length_b   1.000
_cell.length_c   1.000
_cell.angle_alpha   90.00
_cell.angle_beta   90.00
_cell.angle_gamma   90.00
#
_symmetry.space_group_name_H-M   'P 1'
#
loop_
_entity.id
_entity.type
_entity.pdbx_description
1 polymer ?
#
loop_
_entity_poly.entity_id
_entity_poly.type
_entity_poly.pdbx_seq_one_letter_code
_entity_poly.pdbx_strand_id
1 'polypeptide(L)' 'MQKGRILVIDDEVSILRSLEGILSDEGFQVFTAEDGLAG' A
#
# COMPACT_ATOMS: atom_id res chain seq x y z
N MET A 1 -12.43 -9.61 -9.54
CA MET A 1 -13.01 -8.29 -9.22
C MET A 1 -12.04 -7.59 -8.27
N GLN A 2 -11.79 -6.30 -8.46
CA GLN A 2 -10.92 -5.52 -7.57
C GLN A 2 -11.70 -5.21 -6.28
N LYS A 3 -11.16 -5.59 -5.11
CA LYS A 3 -11.88 -5.49 -3.82
C LYS A 3 -12.05 -4.05 -3.34
N GLY A 4 -11.10 -3.17 -3.69
CA GLY A 4 -11.10 -1.76 -3.30
C GLY A 4 -9.75 -1.10 -3.53
N ARG A 5 -9.63 0.17 -3.14
CA ARG A 5 -8.40 0.95 -3.17
C ARG A 5 -7.91 1.20 -1.75
N ILE A 6 -6.61 1.02 -1.51
CA ILE A 6 -5.95 1.22 -0.21
C ILE A 6 -4.73 2.13 -0.41
N LEU A 7 -4.55 3.11 0.46
CA LEU A 7 -3.32 3.90 0.59
C LEU A 7 -2.64 3.50 1.90
N VAL A 8 -1.37 3.13 1.82
CA VAL A 8 -0.52 2.81 2.97
C VAL A 8 0.52 3.93 3.10
N ILE A 9 0.59 4.54 4.28
CA ILE A 9 1.56 5.59 4.59
C ILE A 9 2.40 5.12 5.76
N ASP A 10 3.70 4.97 5.53
CA ASP A 10 4.66 4.48 6.52
C ASP A 10 6.07 4.93 6.11
N ASP A 11 6.89 5.38 7.07
CA ASP A 11 8.25 5.86 6.81
C ASP A 11 9.27 4.73 6.59
N GLU A 12 8.88 3.48 6.88
CA GLU A 12 9.69 2.30 6.60
C GLU A 12 9.35 1.67 5.23
N VAL A 13 10.24 1.83 4.25
CA VAL A 13 10.08 1.28 2.88
C VAL A 13 9.89 -0.25 2.88
N SER A 14 10.47 -0.97 3.84
CA SER A 14 10.29 -2.41 4.02
C SER A 14 8.84 -2.79 4.32
N ILE A 15 8.17 -1.98 5.15
CA ILE A 15 6.75 -2.16 5.51
C ILE A 15 5.87 -1.87 4.30
N LEU A 16 6.11 -0.76 3.59
CA LEU A 16 5.37 -0.41 2.37
C LEU A 16 5.38 -1.55 1.34
N ARG A 17 6.57 -2.10 1.03
CA ARG A 17 6.71 -3.20 0.07
C ARG A 17 6.03 -4.49 0.53
N SER A 18 6.13 -4.80 1.82
CA SER A 18 5.50 -6.00 2.39
C SER A 18 3.98 -5.91 2.31
N LEU A 19 3.41 -4.76 2.66
CA LEU A 19 1.97 -4.52 2.64
C LEU A 19 1.43 -4.40 1.20
N GLU A 20 2.16 -3.75 0.30
CA GLU A 20 1.81 -3.68 -1.12
C GLU A 20 1.66 -5.07 -1.72
N GLY A 21 2.60 -5.98 -1.48
CA GLY A 21 2.53 -7.36 -1.95
C GLY A 21 1.33 -8.11 -1.39
N ILE A 22 1.20 -8.16 -0.05
CA ILE A 22 0.12 -8.89 0.63
C ILE A 22 -1.27 -8.41 0.17
N LEU A 23 -1.48 -7.10 0.10
CA LEU A 23 -2.78 -6.52 -0.24
C LEU A 23 -3.09 -6.63 -1.74
N SER A 24 -2.07 -6.52 -2.59
CA SER A 24 -2.23 -6.73 -4.04
C SER A 24 -2.60 -8.18 -4.36
N ASP A 25 -1.96 -9.14 -3.68
CA ASP A 25 -2.27 -10.57 -3.80
C ASP A 25 -3.69 -10.89 -3.34
N GLU A 26 -4.20 -10.17 -2.34
CA GLU A 26 -5.60 -10.23 -1.91
C GLU A 26 -6.59 -9.58 -2.88
N GLY A 27 -6.12 -8.91 -3.94
CA GLY A 27 -6.94 -8.29 -4.98
C GLY A 27 -7.34 -6.85 -4.72
N PHE A 28 -6.63 -6.13 -3.86
CA PHE A 28 -6.75 -4.69 -3.69
C PHE A 28 -5.86 -3.94 -4.68
N GLN A 29 -6.24 -2.71 -5.01
CA GLN A 29 -5.33 -1.75 -5.64
C GLN A 29 -4.65 -0.95 -4.54
N VAL A 30 -3.34 -1.11 -4.41
CA VAL A 30 -2.55 -0.49 -3.34
C VAL A 30 -1.79 0.71 -3.88
N PHE A 31 -1.76 1.77 -3.08
CA PHE A 31 -0.90 2.94 -3.24
C PHE A 31 -0.05 3.06 -1.98
N THR A 32 1.20 3.50 -2.13
CA THR A 32 2.15 3.65 -1.03
C THR A 32 2.69 5.08 -1.01
N ALA A 33 2.96 5.59 0.18
CA ALA A 33 3.63 6.87 0.40
C ALA A 33 4.57 6.75 1.61
N GLU A 34 5.75 7.35 1.52
CA GLU A 34 6.76 7.35 2.60
C GLU A 34 6.44 8.39 3.69
N ASP A 35 5.53 9.31 3.41
CA ASP A 35 5.06 10.32 4.36
C ASP A 35 3.65 10.81 4.00
N GLY A 36 3.03 11.57 4.91
CA GLY A 36 1.69 12.11 4.72
C GLY A 36 1.57 13.22 3.67
N LEU A 37 2.69 13.79 3.20
CA LEU A 37 2.71 14.80 2.15
C LEU A 37 2.71 14.16 0.75
N ALA A 38 3.23 12.93 0.64
CA ALA A 38 3.32 12.14 -0.57
C ALA A 38 2.07 11.27 -0.85
N GLY A 39 1.09 11.23 0.07
CA GLY A 39 -0.13 10.40 0.02
C GLY A 39 -1.35 11.05 -0.61
#